data_AF-A0A645IZP2-F1
#
_entry.id   AF-A0A645IZP2-F1
#
_cell.length_a   1.000
_cell.length_b   1.000
_cell.length_c   1.000
_cell.angle_alpha   90.00
_cell.angle_beta   90.00
_cell.angle_gamma   90.00
#
_symmetry.space_group_name_H-M   'P 1'
#
loop_
_entity.id
_entity.type
_entity.pdbx_description
1 polymer ?
#
loop_
_entity_poly.entity_id
_entity_poly.type
_entity_poly.pdbx_seq_one_letter_code
_entity_poly.pdbx_strand_id
1 'polypeptide(L)'
;MSVVHYKGSAPAQTDVMGGHVDITFVTNSLGAPFVKSGKLQLLGITSEKRSSDFPGTPTTREQGLDTFNGSGIWVALLVPAKTPAAKVAELNKVLNAALKTPDIQAKLKGVGMTPMGGTPAAQDKLMHDEQAMWSALIKESKITLE
;
A
#
# COMPACT_ATOMS: atom_id res chain seq x y z
N MET A 1 -0.96 -3.26 23.88
CA MET A 1 -1.44 -3.97 22.67
C MET A 1 -0.32 -4.88 22.21
N SER A 2 -0.58 -6.19 22.06
CA SER A 2 0.41 -7.14 21.53
C SER A 2 0.26 -7.20 20.01
N VAL A 3 1.38 -7.28 19.28
CA VAL A 3 1.36 -7.48 17.83
C VAL A 3 1.29 -8.98 17.56
N VAL A 4 0.29 -9.41 16.78
CA VAL A 4 0.15 -10.80 16.34
C VAL A 4 0.48 -10.87 14.85
N HIS A 5 1.55 -11.60 14.52
CA HIS A 5 2.03 -11.71 13.14
C HIS A 5 1.35 -12.85 12.39
N TYR A 6 0.83 -12.54 11.20
CA TYR A 6 0.19 -13.51 10.31
C TYR A 6 0.94 -13.61 8.97
N LYS A 7 0.82 -14.77 8.31
CA LYS A 7 1.37 -15.01 6.96
C LYS A 7 0.60 -14.31 5.83
N GLY A 8 -0.30 -13.38 6.16
CA GLY A 8 -1.11 -12.61 5.21
C GLY A 8 -2.37 -12.02 5.87
N SER A 9 -3.08 -11.16 5.13
CA SER A 9 -4.26 -10.46 5.65
C SER A 9 -5.47 -11.36 5.88
N ALA A 10 -5.66 -12.42 5.08
CA ALA A 10 -6.83 -13.30 5.18
C ALA A 10 -6.99 -13.99 6.55
N PRO A 11 -5.96 -14.64 7.13
CA PRO A 11 -6.08 -15.21 8.47
C PRO A 11 -6.26 -14.13 9.55
N ALA A 12 -5.62 -12.95 9.41
CA ALA A 12 -5.80 -11.84 10.35
C ALA A 12 -7.25 -11.31 10.37
N GLN A 13 -7.89 -11.17 9.21
CA GLN A 13 -9.29 -10.77 9.12
C GLN A 13 -10.24 -11.80 9.74
N THR A 14 -9.93 -13.09 9.55
CA THR A 14 -10.72 -14.17 10.13
C THR A 14 -10.69 -14.11 11.66
N ASP A 15 -9.51 -13.88 12.24
CA ASP A 15 -9.35 -13.80 13.69
C ASP A 15 -9.98 -12.52 14.27
N VAL A 16 -9.99 -11.40 13.54
CA VAL A 16 -10.76 -10.20 13.97
C VAL A 16 -12.26 -10.49 13.95
N MET A 17 -12.78 -11.11 12.88
CA MET A 17 -14.21 -11.47 12.82
C MET A 17 -14.59 -12.50 13.90
N GLY A 18 -13.66 -13.36 14.29
CA GLY A 18 -13.83 -14.33 15.38
C GLY A 18 -13.61 -13.75 16.79
N GLY A 19 -13.15 -12.50 16.91
CA GLY A 19 -12.84 -11.86 18.20
C GLY A 19 -11.56 -12.37 18.87
N HIS A 20 -10.67 -13.04 18.14
CA HIS A 20 -9.38 -13.50 18.65
C HIS A 20 -8.32 -12.39 18.67
N VAL A 21 -8.46 -11.38 17.80
CA VAL A 21 -7.67 -10.14 17.83
C VAL A 21 -8.58 -8.92 17.65
N ASP A 22 -8.22 -7.81 18.30
CA ASP A 22 -9.08 -6.62 18.36
C ASP A 22 -9.13 -5.84 17.03
N ILE A 23 -7.98 -5.71 16.37
CA ILE A 23 -7.80 -4.82 15.21
C ILE A 23 -6.80 -5.45 14.24
N THR A 24 -7.02 -5.24 12.94
CA THR A 24 -6.04 -5.56 11.89
C THR A 24 -5.91 -4.40 10.89
N PHE A 25 -4.76 -4.34 10.21
CA PHE A 25 -4.53 -3.46 9.07
C PHE A 25 -4.61 -4.28 7.78
N VAL A 26 -5.46 -3.85 6.85
CA VAL A 26 -5.65 -4.54 5.56
C VAL A 26 -5.76 -3.54 4.44
N THR A 27 -5.51 -4.00 3.22
CA THR A 27 -5.77 -3.19 2.03
C THR A 27 -7.27 -3.01 1.82
N ASN A 28 -7.67 -1.87 1.25
CA ASN A 28 -9.08 -1.59 0.96
C ASN A 28 -9.74 -2.72 0.15
N SER A 29 -9.04 -3.26 -0.84
CA SER A 29 -9.55 -4.32 -1.72
C SER A 29 -9.89 -5.61 -0.97
N LEU A 30 -9.13 -5.96 0.08
CA LEU A 30 -9.38 -7.15 0.90
C LEU A 30 -10.38 -6.88 2.04
N GLY A 31 -10.37 -5.67 2.60
CA GLY A 31 -11.28 -5.27 3.68
C GLY A 31 -12.71 -4.99 3.21
N ALA A 32 -12.86 -4.43 2.01
CA ALA A 32 -14.11 -3.83 1.57
C ALA A 32 -15.32 -4.77 1.57
N PRO A 33 -15.22 -6.04 1.12
CA PRO A 33 -16.36 -6.96 1.15
C PRO A 33 -16.91 -7.18 2.58
N PHE A 34 -16.02 -7.30 3.57
CA PHE A 34 -16.39 -7.58 4.96
C PHE A 34 -16.90 -6.33 5.69
N VAL A 35 -16.35 -5.15 5.36
CA VAL A 35 -16.88 -3.87 5.85
C VAL A 35 -18.28 -3.63 5.30
N LYS A 36 -18.48 -3.81 3.98
CA LYS A 36 -19.78 -3.64 3.32
C LYS A 36 -20.81 -4.66 3.80
N SER A 37 -20.39 -5.86 4.18
CA SER A 37 -21.29 -6.87 4.76
C SER A 37 -21.54 -6.70 6.27
N GLY A 38 -20.97 -5.67 6.91
CA GLY A 38 -21.11 -5.42 8.35
C GLY A 38 -20.36 -6.42 9.25
N LYS A 39 -19.49 -7.25 8.69
CA LYS A 39 -18.68 -8.23 9.46
C LYS A 39 -17.45 -7.61 10.11
N LEU A 40 -16.96 -6.50 9.54
CA LEU A 40 -15.87 -5.71 10.09
C LEU A 40 -16.29 -4.25 10.19
N GLN A 41 -15.83 -3.58 11.24
CA GLN A 41 -15.97 -2.13 11.41
C GLN A 41 -14.71 -1.43 10.88
N LEU A 42 -14.88 -0.49 9.95
CA LEU A 42 -13.78 0.33 9.45
C LEU A 42 -13.53 1.51 10.39
N LEU A 43 -12.35 1.54 11.03
CA LEU A 43 -11.98 2.57 12.02
C LEU A 43 -11.31 3.81 11.40
N GLY A 44 -10.58 3.64 10.30
CA GLY A 44 -9.88 4.75 9.66
C GLY A 44 -9.19 4.37 8.36
N ILE A 45 -8.89 5.38 7.54
CA ILE A 45 -8.13 5.24 6.30
C ILE A 45 -6.69 5.75 6.53
N THR A 46 -5.67 4.94 6.24
CA THR A 46 -4.26 5.30 6.48
C THR A 46 -3.62 6.08 5.33
N SER A 47 -4.33 6.32 4.22
CA SER A 47 -3.85 7.17 3.12
C SER A 47 -4.06 8.65 3.41
N GLU A 48 -3.32 9.52 2.73
CA GLU A 48 -3.43 10.98 2.88
C GLU A 48 -4.85 11.50 2.64
N LYS A 49 -5.58 10.87 1.71
CA LYS A 49 -6.94 11.22 1.33
C LYS A 49 -7.89 10.07 1.66
N ARG A 50 -9.16 10.41 1.91
CA ARG A 50 -10.22 9.42 2.10
C ARG A 50 -10.36 8.53 0.86
N SER A 51 -10.77 7.30 1.09
CA SER A 51 -11.10 6.36 0.00
C SER A 51 -12.42 6.73 -0.65
N SER A 52 -12.49 6.71 -1.99
CA SER A 52 -13.75 6.86 -2.72
C SER A 52 -14.75 5.74 -2.41
N ASP A 53 -14.27 4.56 -1.98
CA ASP A 53 -15.12 3.44 -1.60
C ASP A 53 -15.77 3.63 -0.22
N PHE A 54 -15.20 4.50 0.61
CA PHE A 54 -15.62 4.78 1.98
C PHE A 54 -15.54 6.30 2.29
N PRO A 55 -16.31 7.15 1.58
CA PRO A 55 -16.19 8.61 1.70
C PRO A 55 -16.55 9.15 3.10
N GLY A 56 -17.38 8.41 3.85
CA GLY A 56 -17.77 8.75 5.22
C GLY A 56 -16.73 8.41 6.28
N THR A 57 -15.69 7.65 5.95
CA THR A 57 -14.66 7.25 6.93
C THR A 57 -13.50 8.26 6.92
N PRO A 58 -13.14 8.83 8.09
CA PRO A 58 -12.02 9.75 8.18
C PRO A 58 -10.67 9.04 7.99
N THR A 59 -9.68 9.78 7.53
CA THR A 59 -8.29 9.31 7.57
C THR A 59 -7.77 9.29 9.01
N THR A 60 -6.72 8.52 9.26
CA THR A 60 -6.02 8.54 10.56
C THR A 60 -5.48 9.93 10.89
N ARG A 61 -5.07 10.69 9.87
CA ARG A 61 -4.63 12.09 10.03
C ARG A 61 -5.76 13.02 10.44
N GLU A 62 -6.95 12.89 9.84
CA GLU A 62 -8.15 13.63 10.28
C GLU A 62 -8.55 13.30 11.73
N GLN A 63 -8.09 12.16 12.25
CA GLN A 63 -8.29 11.73 13.63
C GLN A 63 -7.13 12.14 14.57
N GLY A 64 -6.16 12.93 14.10
CA GLY A 64 -5.02 13.42 14.90
C GLY A 64 -3.84 12.43 15.00
N LEU A 65 -3.82 11.38 14.18
CA LEU A 65 -2.71 10.42 14.10
C LEU A 65 -1.80 10.77 12.92
N ASP A 66 -0.84 11.67 13.17
CA ASP A 66 0.14 12.16 12.18
C ASP A 66 1.28 11.17 11.87
N THR A 67 1.25 9.97 12.44
CA THR A 67 2.24 8.91 12.21
C THR A 67 1.96 8.10 10.95
N PHE A 68 0.73 8.13 10.42
CA PHE A 68 0.34 7.43 9.20
C PHE A 68 0.41 8.38 8.00
N ASN A 69 1.63 8.62 7.53
CA ASN A 69 1.92 9.45 6.36
C ASN A 69 2.36 8.62 5.14
N GLY A 70 2.16 7.30 5.20
CA GLY A 70 2.71 6.38 4.21
C GLY A 70 2.23 6.69 2.80
N SER A 71 3.13 6.55 1.83
CA SER A 71 2.94 6.80 0.38
C SER A 71 1.88 5.90 -0.30
N GLY A 72 1.01 5.25 0.48
CA GLY A 72 0.22 4.11 0.04
C GLY A 72 1.12 2.90 -0.25
N ILE A 73 0.49 1.78 -0.57
CA ILE A 73 1.21 0.62 -1.11
C ILE A 73 1.51 0.92 -2.58
N TRP A 74 2.78 0.98 -2.93
CA TRP A 74 3.22 1.09 -4.32
C TRP A 74 3.83 -0.23 -4.80
N VAL A 75 3.81 -0.41 -6.12
CA VAL A 75 4.43 -1.55 -6.80
C VAL A 75 5.28 -0.99 -7.94
N ALA A 76 6.51 -1.49 -8.07
CA ALA A 76 7.44 -1.06 -9.10
C ALA A 76 7.98 -2.24 -9.90
N LEU A 77 8.32 -1.99 -11.17
CA LEU A 77 9.06 -2.92 -12.00
C LEU A 77 10.56 -2.68 -11.78
N LEU A 78 11.28 -3.72 -11.37
CA LEU A 78 12.72 -3.68 -11.14
C LEU A 78 13.46 -4.48 -12.22
N VAL A 79 14.71 -4.09 -12.45
CA VAL A 79 15.64 -4.78 -13.35
C VAL A 79 16.96 -5.08 -12.61
N PRO A 80 17.79 -6.03 -13.08
CA PRO A 80 19.10 -6.25 -12.49
C PRO A 80 19.94 -4.98 -12.43
N ALA A 81 20.71 -4.77 -11.36
CA ALA A 81 21.45 -3.54 -11.10
C ALA A 81 22.42 -3.12 -12.23
N LYS A 82 22.92 -4.08 -13.01
CA LYS A 82 23.86 -3.84 -14.13
C LYS A 82 23.16 -3.72 -15.50
N THR A 83 21.84 -3.57 -15.54
CA THR A 83 21.10 -3.41 -16.80
C THR A 83 21.53 -2.10 -17.49
N PRO A 84 21.92 -2.12 -18.78
CA PRO A 84 22.34 -0.90 -19.47
C PRO A 84 21.25 0.18 -19.47
N ALA A 85 21.65 1.45 -19.25
CA ALA A 85 20.72 2.58 -19.14
C ALA A 85 19.78 2.73 -20.36
N ALA A 86 20.29 2.45 -21.57
CA ALA A 86 19.47 2.44 -22.78
C ALA A 86 18.32 1.43 -22.73
N LYS A 87 18.56 0.25 -22.15
CA LYS A 87 17.52 -0.78 -21.97
C LYS A 87 16.53 -0.42 -20.87
N VAL A 88 16.98 0.23 -19.80
CA VAL A 88 16.08 0.79 -18.78
C VAL A 88 15.16 1.84 -19.38
N ALA A 89 15.69 2.74 -20.21
CA ALA A 89 14.89 3.77 -20.89
C ALA A 89 13.87 3.15 -21.86
N GLU A 90 14.26 2.13 -22.61
CA GLU A 90 13.36 1.39 -23.51
C GLU A 90 12.20 0.74 -22.73
N LEU A 91 12.49 -0.01 -21.67
CA LEU A 91 11.49 -0.66 -20.82
C LEU A 91 10.57 0.36 -20.14
N ASN A 92 11.13 1.46 -19.62
CA ASN A 92 10.35 2.52 -18.99
C ASN A 92 9.38 3.17 -19.99
N LYS A 93 9.80 3.39 -21.23
CA LYS A 93 8.93 3.92 -22.30
C LYS A 93 7.76 2.97 -22.57
N VAL A 94 8.02 1.67 -22.69
CA VAL A 94 6.98 0.66 -22.92
C VAL A 94 6.02 0.58 -21.74
N LEU A 95 6.53 0.56 -20.50
CA LEU A 95 5.71 0.54 -19.29
C LEU A 95 4.80 1.77 -19.22
N ASN A 96 5.34 2.97 -19.44
CA ASN A 96 4.56 4.20 -19.44
C ASN A 96 3.48 4.22 -20.53
N ALA A 97 3.74 3.62 -21.70
CA ALA A 97 2.73 3.48 -22.74
C ALA A 97 1.62 2.49 -22.31
N ALA A 98 1.99 1.34 -21.73
CA ALA A 98 1.04 0.33 -21.26
C ALA A 98 0.11 0.88 -20.17
N LEU A 99 0.63 1.64 -19.20
CA LEU A 99 -0.14 2.26 -18.11
C LEU A 99 -1.18 3.29 -18.60
N LYS A 100 -1.06 3.77 -19.85
CA LYS A 100 -2.04 4.67 -20.48
C LYS A 100 -3.15 3.93 -21.23
N THR A 101 -3.06 2.61 -21.38
CA THR A 101 -4.09 1.84 -22.09
C THR A 101 -5.33 1.64 -21.22
N PRO A 102 -6.55 1.81 -21.77
CA PRO A 102 -7.79 1.69 -20.98
C PRO A 102 -7.96 0.34 -20.28
N ASP A 103 -7.57 -0.77 -20.91
CA ASP A 103 -7.65 -2.12 -20.33
C ASP A 103 -6.78 -2.24 -19.07
N ILE A 104 -5.54 -1.75 -19.11
CA ILE A 104 -4.64 -1.77 -17.96
C ILE A 104 -5.16 -0.85 -16.85
N GLN A 105 -5.64 0.33 -17.18
CA GLN A 105 -6.23 1.24 -16.19
C GLN A 105 -7.46 0.62 -15.52
N ALA A 106 -8.33 -0.04 -16.28
CA ALA A 106 -9.52 -0.71 -15.76
C ALA A 106 -9.13 -1.86 -14.81
N LYS A 107 -8.15 -2.69 -15.20
CA LYS A 107 -7.64 -3.79 -14.36
C LYS A 107 -7.01 -3.28 -13.05
N LEU A 108 -6.15 -2.27 -13.13
CA LEU A 108 -5.51 -1.67 -11.95
C LEU A 108 -6.55 -1.05 -11.02
N LYS A 109 -7.50 -0.28 -11.57
CA LYS A 109 -8.61 0.28 -10.81
C LYS A 109 -9.46 -0.82 -10.14
N GLY A 110 -9.70 -1.93 -10.85
CA GLY A 110 -10.44 -3.08 -10.32
C GLY A 110 -9.80 -3.73 -9.09
N VAL A 111 -8.49 -3.57 -8.90
CA VAL A 111 -7.77 -4.03 -7.70
C VAL A 111 -7.40 -2.90 -6.73
N GLY A 112 -7.93 -1.69 -6.95
CA GLY A 112 -7.68 -0.53 -6.08
C GLY A 112 -6.31 0.13 -6.27
N MET A 113 -5.65 -0.10 -7.42
CA MET A 113 -4.36 0.50 -7.75
C MET A 113 -4.51 1.65 -8.74
N THR A 114 -3.71 2.70 -8.56
CA THR A 114 -3.64 3.85 -9.47
C THR A 114 -2.34 3.78 -10.29
N PRO A 115 -2.39 3.86 -11.62
CA PRO A 115 -1.20 3.96 -12.45
C PRO A 115 -0.40 5.23 -12.11
N MET A 116 0.86 5.09 -11.71
CA MET A 116 1.75 6.24 -11.44
C MET A 116 2.62 6.59 -12.66
N GLY A 117 3.28 5.59 -13.26
CA GLY A 117 4.27 5.81 -14.31
C GLY A 117 5.46 6.64 -13.83
N GLY A 118 6.10 7.38 -14.74
CA GLY A 118 7.18 8.32 -14.42
C GLY A 118 8.55 7.89 -14.92
N THR A 119 9.60 8.53 -14.40
CA THR A 119 10.99 8.29 -14.82
C THR A 119 11.68 7.26 -13.91
N PRO A 120 12.69 6.53 -14.41
CA PRO A 120 13.49 5.64 -13.55
C PRO A 120 14.11 6.36 -12.36
N ALA A 121 14.58 7.61 -12.55
CA ALA A 121 15.17 8.42 -11.48
C ALA A 121 14.16 8.81 -10.40
N ALA A 122 12.91 9.11 -10.78
CA ALA A 122 11.86 9.40 -9.80
C ALA A 122 11.51 8.16 -8.97
N GLN A 123 11.45 6.98 -9.59
CA GLN A 123 11.24 5.72 -8.89
C GLN A 123 12.41 5.38 -7.96
N ASP A 124 13.64 5.59 -8.41
CA ASP A 124 14.84 5.36 -7.59
C ASP A 124 14.85 6.27 -6.36
N LYS A 125 14.50 7.55 -6.53
CA LYS A 125 14.34 8.49 -5.41
C LYS A 125 13.28 8.02 -4.41
N LEU A 126 12.10 7.62 -4.90
CA LEU A 126 11.03 7.12 -4.03
C LEU A 126 11.49 5.93 -3.19
N MET A 127 12.20 4.97 -3.79
CA MET A 127 12.72 3.80 -3.08
C MET A 127 13.72 4.18 -1.99
N HIS A 128 14.64 5.12 -2.27
CA HIS A 128 15.60 5.59 -1.28
C HIS A 128 14.93 6.35 -0.13
N ASP A 129 13.96 7.21 -0.42
CA ASP A 129 13.22 7.98 0.59
C ASP A 129 12.41 7.03 1.51
N GLU A 130 11.70 6.05 0.93
CA GLU A 130 10.98 5.01 1.67
C GLU A 130 11.93 4.18 2.53
N GLN A 131 13.04 3.70 1.96
CA GLN A 131 14.02 2.92 2.69
C GLN A 131 14.59 3.70 3.87
N ALA A 132 14.91 4.99 3.70
CA ALA A 132 15.42 5.83 4.77
C ALA A 132 14.40 6.00 5.89
N MET A 133 13.14 6.32 5.55
CA MET A 133 12.05 6.49 6.50
C MET A 133 11.81 5.21 7.30
N TRP A 134 11.61 4.07 6.62
CA TRP A 134 11.32 2.79 7.27
C TRP A 134 12.50 2.28 8.10
N SER A 135 13.74 2.47 7.63
CA SER A 135 14.94 2.08 8.38
C SER A 135 15.08 2.87 9.67
N ALA A 136 14.76 4.17 9.67
CA ALA A 136 14.75 4.98 10.89
C ALA A 136 13.69 4.47 11.88
N LEU A 137 12.46 4.26 11.40
CA LEU A 137 11.35 3.78 12.23
C LEU A 137 11.64 2.41 12.86
N ILE A 138 12.15 1.46 12.08
CA ILE A 138 12.47 0.10 12.55
C ILE A 138 13.51 0.16 13.68
N LYS A 139 14.56 0.98 13.52
CA LYS A 139 15.61 1.15 14.52
C LYS A 139 15.10 1.81 15.80
N GLU A 140 14.32 2.88 15.66
CA GLU A 140 13.72 3.60 16.79
C GLU A 140 12.75 2.71 17.58
N SER A 141 11.93 1.94 16.85
CA SER A 141 10.91 1.05 17.42
C SER A 141 11.47 -0.31 17.87
N LYS A 142 12.76 -0.57 17.65
CA LYS A 142 13.44 -1.85 17.94
C LYS A 142 12.73 -3.07 17.35
N ILE A 143 12.18 -2.92 16.15
CA ILE A 143 11.47 -3.99 15.45
C ILE A 143 12.50 -4.96 14.85
N THR A 144 12.36 -6.24 15.14
CA THR A 144 13.20 -7.32 14.57
C THR A 144 12.33 -8.32 13.81
N LEU A 145 12.89 -8.91 12.75
CA LEU A 145 12.31 -10.12 12.16
C LEU A 145 12.67 -11.29 13.08
N GLU A 146 11.66 -12.05 13.52
CA GLU A 146 11.84 -13.35 14.18
C GLU A 146 12.09 -14.47 13.16
#